data_AF-A0A448V1M9-F1
#
_entry.id   AF-A0A448V1M9-F1
#
_cell.length_a   1.000
_cell.length_b   1.000
_cell.length_c   1.000
_cell.angle_alpha   90.00
_cell.angle_beta   90.00
_cell.angle_gamma   90.00
#
_symmetry.space_group_name_H-M   'P 1'
#
loop_
_entity.id
_entity.type
_entity.pdbx_description
1 polymer ?
#
loop_
_entity_poly.entity_id
_entity_poly.type
_entity_poly.pdbx_seq_one_letter_code
_entity_poly.pdbx_strand_id
1 'polypeptide(L)'
;MKSKGFSLIEVMAAVALMGLLVIFVASALGSGYRQGRRIESRKEILRRAENAAECALAYEESREPGIMVTITPYDPYGDMVEVYSEETGEKFFSVYRPKEGIYAP
;
A
#
# COMPACT_ATOMS: atom_id res chain seq x y z
N MET A 1 -47.06 11.72 -39.22
CA MET A 1 -46.40 11.63 -37.91
C MET A 1 -45.95 13.03 -37.52
N LYS A 2 -46.59 13.68 -36.53
CA LYS A 2 -46.15 15.01 -36.08
C LYS A 2 -44.83 14.83 -35.32
N SER A 3 -43.75 15.39 -35.85
CA SER A 3 -42.47 15.49 -35.15
C SER A 3 -42.67 16.30 -33.87
N LYS A 4 -42.78 15.62 -32.73
CA LYS A 4 -42.73 16.28 -31.42
C LYS A 4 -41.29 16.74 -31.23
N GLY A 5 -41.04 18.03 -31.49
CA GLY A 5 -39.78 18.67 -31.12
C GLY A 5 -39.68 18.75 -29.60
N PHE A 6 -38.48 18.54 -29.07
CA PHE A 6 -38.21 18.71 -27.64
C PHE A 6 -38.36 20.18 -27.25
N SER A 7 -38.96 20.41 -26.09
CA SER A 7 -39.02 21.75 -25.48
C SER A 7 -37.63 22.18 -25.05
N LEU A 8 -37.31 23.48 -25.17
CA LEU A 8 -36.06 24.06 -24.66
C LEU A 8 -35.86 23.72 -23.18
N ILE A 9 -36.94 23.66 -22.41
CA ILE A 9 -36.93 23.31 -20.98
C ILE A 9 -36.52 21.85 -20.78
N GLU A 10 -36.96 20.93 -21.63
CA GLU A 10 -36.57 19.51 -21.56
C GLU A 10 -35.09 19.34 -21.84
N VAL A 11 -34.56 20.08 -22.82
CA VAL A 11 -33.12 20.06 -23.15
C VAL A 11 -32.29 20.62 -21.99
N MET A 12 -32.70 21.74 -21.39
CA MET A 12 -32.01 22.33 -20.24
C MET A 12 -32.04 21.40 -19.02
N ALA A 13 -33.18 20.77 -18.74
CA ALA A 13 -33.30 19.81 -17.64
C ALA A 13 -32.41 18.58 -17.86
N ALA A 14 -32.36 18.05 -19.09
CA ALA A 14 -31.49 16.93 -19.44
C ALA A 14 -30.00 17.27 -19.27
N VAL A 15 -29.57 18.46 -19.70
CA VAL A 15 -28.19 18.92 -19.53
C VAL A 15 -27.83 19.10 -18.04
N ALA A 16 -28.73 19.67 -17.25
CA ALA A 16 -28.51 19.83 -15.81
C ALA A 16 -28.36 18.49 -15.08
N LEU A 17 -29.21 17.50 -15.42
CA LEU A 17 -29.13 16.14 -14.87
C LEU A 17 -27.82 15.44 -15.26
N MET A 18 -27.41 15.56 -16.52
CA MET A 18 -26.14 14.99 -16.99
C MET A 18 -24.94 15.63 -16.29
N GLY A 19 -24.95 16.95 -16.09
CA GLY A 19 -23.90 17.65 -15.35
C GLY A 19 -23.76 17.14 -13.91
N LEU A 20 -24.87 16.97 -13.21
CA LEU A 20 -24.88 16.41 -11.85
C LEU A 20 -24.36 14.97 -11.80
N LEU A 21 -24.77 14.13 -12.76
CA LEU A 21 -24.31 12.75 -12.89
C LEU A 21 -22.80 12.65 -13.10
N VAL A 22 -22.24 13.50 -13.97
CA VAL A 22 -20.79 13.53 -14.23
C VAL A 22 -20.01 13.94 -12.98
N ILE A 23 -20.47 14.95 -12.24
CA ILE A 23 -19.82 15.41 -11.00
C ILE A 23 -19.82 14.28 -9.95
N PHE A 24 -20.95 13.59 -9.81
CA PHE A 24 -21.09 12.51 -8.84
C PHE A 24 -20.16 11.33 -9.17
N VAL A 25 -20.14 10.90 -10.44
CA VAL A 25 -19.27 9.81 -10.92
C VAL A 25 -17.79 10.18 -10.79
N ALA A 26 -17.40 11.40 -11.15
CA ALA A 26 -16.01 11.86 -11.02
C ALA A 26 -15.53 11.87 -9.56
N SER A 27 -16.41 12.29 -8.64
CA SER A 27 -16.09 12.34 -7.21
C SER A 27 -15.97 10.93 -6.61
N ALA A 28 -16.86 10.02 -6.99
CA ALA A 28 -16.83 8.62 -6.55
C ALA A 28 -15.62 7.85 -7.10
N LEU A 29 -15.28 8.03 -8.38
CA LEU A 29 -14.11 7.37 -8.99
C LEU A 29 -12.80 7.97 -8.46
N GLY A 30 -12.75 9.29 -8.25
CA GLY A 30 -11.56 9.97 -7.73
C GLY A 30 -11.18 9.54 -6.32
N SER A 31 -12.17 9.33 -5.44
CA SER A 31 -11.93 8.86 -4.07
C SER A 31 -11.52 7.39 -4.04
N GLY A 32 -12.22 6.52 -4.79
CA GLY A 32 -11.91 5.09 -4.88
C GLY A 32 -10.52 4.81 -5.47
N TYR A 33 -10.15 5.51 -6.54
CA TYR A 33 -8.83 5.34 -7.16
C TYR A 33 -7.67 5.77 -6.24
N ARG A 34 -7.82 6.90 -5.54
CA ARG A 34 -6.81 7.38 -4.59
C ARG A 34 -6.66 6.43 -3.40
N GLN A 35 -7.77 5.93 -2.88
CA GLN A 35 -7.77 4.99 -1.76
C GLN A 35 -7.17 3.64 -2.18
N GLY A 36 -7.52 3.13 -3.36
CA GLY A 36 -6.94 1.91 -3.94
C GLY A 36 -5.44 2.02 -4.12
N ARG A 37 -4.94 3.11 -4.74
CA ARG A 37 -3.49 3.35 -4.87
C ARG A 37 -2.78 3.41 -3.52
N ARG A 38 -3.38 4.05 -2.52
CA ARG A 38 -2.79 4.13 -1.17
C ARG A 38 -2.68 2.76 -0.52
N ILE A 39 -3.72 1.94 -0.63
CA ILE A 39 -3.71 0.56 -0.11
C ILE A 39 -2.65 -0.27 -0.84
N GLU A 40 -2.58 -0.18 -2.16
CA GLU A 40 -1.62 -0.94 -2.95
C GLU A 40 -0.18 -0.55 -2.62
N SER A 41 0.11 0.75 -2.49
CA SER A 41 1.44 1.22 -2.07
C SER A 41 1.83 0.71 -0.68
N ARG A 42 0.88 0.63 0.26
CA ARG A 42 1.14 0.09 1.60
C ARG A 42 1.39 -1.41 1.58
N LYS A 43 0.63 -2.15 0.76
CA LYS A 43 0.86 -3.59 0.58
C LYS A 43 2.25 -3.87 0.01
N GLU A 44 2.66 -3.10 -0.98
CA GLU A 44 3.98 -3.26 -1.59
C GLU A 44 5.12 -2.96 -0.59
N ILE A 45 4.98 -1.93 0.25
CA ILE A 45 5.96 -1.65 1.31
C ILE A 45 6.03 -2.80 2.32
N LEU A 46 4.89 -3.35 2.74
CA LEU A 46 4.87 -4.48 3.68
C LEU A 46 5.50 -5.74 3.06
N ARG A 47 5.25 -6.01 1.78
CA ARG A 47 5.86 -7.13 1.06
C ARG A 47 7.38 -7.01 1.00
N ARG A 48 7.90 -5.80 0.79
CA ARG A 48 9.34 -5.53 0.85
C ARG A 48 9.91 -5.69 2.25
N ALA A 49 9.19 -5.22 3.26
CA ALA A 49 9.58 -5.41 4.65
C ALA A 49 9.70 -6.91 5.00
N GLU A 50 8.73 -7.72 4.56
CA GLU A 50 8.72 -9.18 4.72
C GLU A 50 9.92 -9.84 4.03
N ASN A 51 10.16 -9.53 2.75
CA ASN A 51 11.35 -10.01 2.02
C ASN A 51 12.66 -9.66 2.75
N ALA A 52 12.81 -8.41 3.20
CA ALA A 52 14.01 -7.97 3.91
C ALA A 52 14.20 -8.73 5.22
N ALA A 53 13.12 -9.05 5.93
CA ALA A 53 13.14 -9.87 7.12
C ALA A 53 13.54 -11.32 6.83
N GLU A 54 12.95 -11.93 5.80
CA GLU A 54 13.28 -13.29 5.39
C GLU A 54 14.76 -13.42 5.01
N CYS A 55 15.29 -12.48 4.23
CA CYS A 55 16.72 -12.44 3.92
C CYS A 55 17.57 -12.30 5.18
N ALA A 56 17.20 -11.39 6.10
CA ALA A 56 17.94 -11.20 7.34
C ALA A 56 17.92 -12.45 8.25
N LEU A 57 16.82 -13.21 8.26
CA LEU A 57 16.70 -14.50 8.94
C LEU A 57 17.54 -15.58 8.27
N ALA A 58 17.68 -15.54 6.94
CA ALA A 58 18.52 -16.43 6.16
C ALA A 58 20.00 -16.02 6.12
N TYR A 59 20.41 -15.02 6.91
CA TYR A 59 21.79 -14.48 6.93
C TYR A 59 22.25 -13.88 5.60
N GLU A 60 21.30 -13.46 4.76
CA GLU A 60 21.56 -12.78 3.51
C GLU A 60 21.39 -11.26 3.66
N GLU A 61 22.20 -10.50 2.92
CA GLU A 61 22.01 -9.06 2.81
C GLU A 61 20.98 -8.75 1.70
N SER A 62 19.83 -8.20 2.08
CA SER A 62 18.89 -7.60 1.14
C SER A 62 18.67 -6.13 1.46
N ARG A 63 18.81 -5.27 0.44
CA ARG A 63 18.54 -3.83 0.54
C ARG A 63 17.27 -3.52 -0.22
N GLU A 64 16.15 -3.67 0.49
CA GLU A 64 14.84 -3.28 -0.04
C GLU A 64 14.63 -1.76 0.09
N PRO A 65 14.22 -1.06 -0.98
CA PRO A 65 14.06 0.40 -0.94
C PRO A 65 12.98 0.84 0.06
N GLY A 66 13.33 1.80 0.92
CA GLY A 66 12.42 2.36 1.94
C GLY A 66 12.29 1.50 3.19
N ILE A 67 13.10 0.44 3.31
CA ILE A 67 13.13 -0.48 4.45
C ILE A 67 14.49 -0.40 5.12
N MET A 68 14.49 -0.24 6.44
CA MET A 68 15.68 -0.31 7.27
C MET A 68 15.60 -1.54 8.15
N VAL A 69 16.64 -2.39 8.11
CA VAL A 69 16.74 -3.57 8.98
C VAL A 69 17.82 -3.32 10.02
N THR A 70 17.48 -3.54 11.29
CA THR A 70 18.41 -3.48 12.41
C THR A 70 18.47 -4.84 13.08
N ILE A 71 19.67 -5.35 13.30
CA ILE A 71 19.87 -6.63 13.97
C ILE A 71 20.59 -6.36 15.29
N THR A 72 19.96 -6.74 16.40
CA THR A 72 20.51 -6.54 17.75
C THR A 72 20.66 -7.88 18.47
N PRO A 73 21.73 -8.09 19.25
CA PRO A 73 21.81 -9.27 20.11
C PRO A 73 20.64 -9.27 21.10
N TYR A 74 19.85 -10.34 21.11
CA TYR A 74 18.72 -10.48 22.03
C TYR A 74 19.10 -11.33 23.25
N ASP A 75 19.72 -12.48 22.98
CA ASP A 75 20.20 -13.41 24.00
C ASP A 75 21.44 -14.19 23.50
N PRO A 76 22.02 -15.11 24.28
CA PRO A 76 23.17 -15.91 23.83
C PRO A 76 22.89 -16.79 22.61
N TYR A 77 21.63 -17.12 22.34
CA TYR A 77 21.19 -18.09 21.34
C TYR A 77 20.61 -17.44 20.08
N GLY A 78 20.40 -16.12 20.08
CA GLY A 78 19.81 -15.44 18.93
C GLY A 78 19.89 -13.93 18.97
N ASP A 79 19.54 -13.35 17.83
CA ASP A 79 19.43 -11.91 17.61
C ASP A 79 17.96 -11.54 17.39
N MET A 80 17.60 -10.28 17.64
CA MET A 80 16.34 -9.70 17.23
C MET A 80 16.56 -8.91 15.93
N VAL A 81 15.82 -9.29 14.89
CA VAL A 81 15.75 -8.56 13.63
C VAL A 81 14.55 -7.64 13.69
N GLU A 82 14.80 -6.33 13.68
CA GLU A 82 13.76 -5.31 13.66
C GLU A 82 13.73 -4.62 12.29
N VAL A 83 12.53 -4.52 11.72
CA VAL A 83 12.32 -3.95 10.39
C VAL A 83 11.51 -2.67 10.51
N TYR A 84 12.03 -1.60 9.92
CA TYR A 84 11.51 -0.25 10.04
C TYR A 84 11.24 0.36 8.67
N SER A 85 10.33 1.33 8.66
CA SER A 85 10.18 2.29 7.57
C SER A 85 11.36 3.27 7.61
N GLU A 86 12.09 3.38 6.50
CA GLU A 86 13.17 4.37 6.37
C GLU A 86 12.61 5.81 6.33
N GLU A 87 11.41 5.98 5.78
CA GLU A 87 10.76 7.30 5.64
C GLU A 87 10.23 7.83 6.98
N THR A 88 9.61 6.97 7.78
CA THR A 88 8.91 7.39 9.02
C THR A 88 9.65 7.00 10.29
N GLY A 89 10.61 6.08 10.22
CA GLY A 89 11.26 5.48 11.40
C GLY A 89 10.34 4.56 12.20
N GLU A 90 9.10 4.33 11.75
CA GLU A 90 8.16 3.45 12.44
C GLU A 90 8.57 1.99 12.27
N LYS A 91 8.47 1.23 13.37
CA LYS A 91 8.71 -0.22 13.34
C LYS A 91 7.54 -0.91 12.65
N PHE A 92 7.83 -1.70 11.61
CA PHE A 92 6.85 -2.59 11.01
C PHE A 92 6.64 -3.81 11.91
N PHE A 93 7.73 -4.53 12.19
CA PHE A 93 7.70 -5.73 13.03
C PHE A 93 9.11 -6.10 13.50
N SER A 94 9.17 -7.09 14.39
CA SER A 94 10.41 -7.66 14.93
C SER A 94 10.32 -9.18 14.94
N VAL A 95 11.40 -9.85 14.55
CA VAL A 95 11.47 -11.32 14.45
C VAL A 95 12.75 -11.82 15.12
N TYR A 96 12.62 -12.93 15.85
CA TYR A 96 13.76 -13.60 16.47
C TYR A 96 14.53 -14.42 15.42
N ARG A 97 15.84 -14.22 15.35
CA ARG A 97 16.77 -14.95 14.50
C ARG A 97 17.69 -15.84 15.36
N PRO A 98 17.51 -17.16 15.35
CA PRO A 98 18.37 -18.07 16.11
C PRO A 98 19.76 -18.17 15.49
N LYS A 99 20.81 -18.16 16.32
CA LYS A 99 22.23 -18.35 15.92
C LYS A 99 22.58 -19.80 15.58
N GLU A 100 21.76 -20.73 16.04
CA GLU A 100 21.90 -22.17 15.77
C GLU A 100 20.56 -22.68 15.21
N GLY A 101 20.58 -23.36 14.06
CA GLY A 101 19.36 -23.89 13.44
C GLY A 101 19.46 -24.05 11.91
N ILE A 102 18.35 -24.45 11.28
CA ILE A 102 18.27 -24.81 9.84
C ILE A 102 18.71 -23.67 8.90
N TYR A 103 18.58 -22.43 9.36
CA TYR A 103 18.91 -21.22 8.60
C TYR A 103 20.24 -20.59 9.02
N ALA A 104 20.91 -21.12 10.05
CA ALA A 104 22.22 -20.64 10.46
C ALA A 104 23.32 -21.35 9.64
N PRO A 105 24.31 -20.61 9.11
CA PRO A 105 25.43 -21.19 8.35
C PRO A 105 26.36 -22.07 9.20
#